data_AF-E1L654-F1
#
_entry.id   AF-E1L654-F1
#
_cell.length_a   1.000
_cell.length_b   1.000
_cell.length_c   1.000
_cell.angle_alpha   90.00
_cell.angle_beta   90.00
_cell.angle_gamma   90.00
#
_symmetry.space_group_name_H-M   'P 1'
#
loop_
_entity.id
_entity.type
_entity.pdbx_description
1 polymer ?
#
loop_
_entity_poly.entity_id
_entity_poly.type
_entity_poly.pdbx_seq_one_letter_code
_entity_poly.pdbx_strand_id
1 'polypeptide(L)'
;MSNEYNEALLEPLKYYRETLKDTFQGITEDYFQDLVNQSQVDINKNKDLIDKYTNVSENRNQSNSTYKRFGIVRIIDFIVGIGALIYGVYQFSQPQMDILSIVICIAIIVLCIGLYVYWIRPNRKSLEEKLNNLDATLSQIRDEGYEMMQPLNELFHSEMTAELIKKAIPFIHLDSNFNMERYEQLVKDYGFLEKDDVNHSTLDITSGDILRNPFVFIKRIIHWIDDYTYEGTREVVYTEEYIDSDGNTKTRDVSETLRATLKRPGPYYANRISLVYGNHAAPNLIFHRRPPEKGLFNFGGAKIQLAKRIAGLRKKSEDALEAGGNFQALANEEFDAQFNALDRNNEVEFRVLFTPLAQSNYKDIFENSPYGDDFVFNKQCKINEILTDNSMDWNFDTVPSQYYDFSFEKIKEKFINFNCSYFEHMYFSFLPVLAIPVYQQMASTDYIYKKSYDFKYNDYITEMLANKMNLGLFIPPDATQRSNVKTLLKTSHYKKEADSEIIKVDAYSYRTIEHVDEVPVTAGNGRTYYVPVKWNEYVPVTKHELIEVAEVDTVDDDFKRVKELNHYQRSENNKNGSFAYGHFMAGKLYKDNQSLVDLLNTIFEQNGGK
;
A
#
# COMPACT_ATOMS: atom_id res chain seq x y z
N MET A 1 6.60 -28.16 -25.03
CA MET A 1 7.74 -27.22 -24.99
C MET A 1 8.70 -27.75 -23.95
N SER A 2 9.98 -27.91 -24.30
CA SER A 2 10.98 -28.51 -23.43
C SER A 2 11.16 -27.65 -22.18
N ASN A 3 10.72 -28.16 -21.03
CA ASN A 3 11.13 -27.66 -19.72
C ASN A 3 12.62 -27.94 -19.55
N GLU A 4 13.45 -27.10 -20.15
CA GLU A 4 14.88 -27.09 -19.84
C GLU A 4 15.01 -26.46 -18.46
N TYR A 5 15.33 -27.33 -17.50
CA TYR A 5 15.87 -26.94 -16.21
C TYR A 5 16.90 -25.82 -16.41
N ASN A 6 16.61 -24.64 -15.88
CA ASN A 6 17.51 -23.51 -15.98
C ASN A 6 18.53 -23.59 -14.84
N GLU A 7 19.75 -24.03 -15.15
CA GLU A 7 20.84 -24.15 -14.17
C GLU A 7 21.11 -22.85 -13.40
N ALA A 8 20.81 -21.68 -14.00
CA ALA A 8 20.98 -20.40 -13.33
C ALA A 8 20.06 -20.23 -12.11
N LEU A 9 18.93 -20.96 -12.04
CA LEU A 9 18.05 -20.97 -10.86
C LEU A 9 18.67 -21.66 -9.63
N LEU A 10 19.79 -22.37 -9.78
CA LEU A 10 20.52 -22.91 -8.64
C LEU A 10 21.10 -21.81 -7.74
N GLU A 11 21.42 -20.66 -8.31
CA GLU A 11 21.93 -19.47 -7.62
C GLU A 11 20.97 -18.27 -7.87
N PRO A 12 19.74 -18.30 -7.33
CA PRO A 12 18.65 -17.44 -7.81
C PRO A 12 18.90 -15.93 -7.59
N LEU A 13 19.57 -15.54 -6.50
CA LEU A 13 19.91 -14.13 -6.28
C LEU A 13 20.96 -13.64 -7.28
N LYS A 14 21.98 -14.45 -7.56
CA LYS A 14 23.00 -14.14 -8.56
C LYS A 14 22.39 -14.04 -9.95
N TYR A 15 21.54 -15.00 -10.33
CA TYR A 15 20.83 -14.97 -11.61
C TYR A 15 20.00 -13.70 -11.79
N TYR A 16 19.35 -13.22 -10.73
CA TYR A 16 18.64 -11.94 -10.79
C TYR A 16 19.58 -10.75 -11.04
N ARG A 17 20.64 -10.63 -10.23
CA ARG A 17 21.57 -9.51 -10.27
C ARG A 17 22.38 -9.43 -11.56
N GLU A 18 22.82 -10.58 -12.07
CA GLU A 18 23.74 -10.65 -13.22
C GLU A 18 23.01 -10.80 -14.56
N THR A 19 21.71 -11.11 -14.57
CA THR A 19 20.99 -11.42 -15.82
C THR A 19 19.56 -10.91 -15.85
N LEU A 20 18.67 -11.37 -14.96
CA LEU A 20 17.24 -11.11 -15.11
C LEU A 20 16.88 -9.63 -15.02
N LYS A 21 17.52 -8.87 -14.13
CA LYS A 21 17.22 -7.45 -13.94
C LYS A 21 17.37 -6.66 -15.25
N ASP A 22 18.56 -6.74 -15.85
CA ASP A 22 18.88 -6.01 -17.07
C ASP A 22 18.11 -6.57 -18.28
N THR A 23 17.92 -7.90 -18.33
CA THR A 23 17.13 -8.56 -19.38
C THR A 23 15.67 -8.12 -19.35
N PHE A 24 15.04 -8.08 -18.17
CA PHE A 24 13.66 -7.66 -18.01
C PHE A 24 13.47 -6.18 -18.38
N GLN A 25 14.43 -5.33 -17.98
CA GLN A 25 14.42 -3.92 -18.38
C GLN A 25 14.50 -3.77 -19.90
N GLY A 26 15.45 -4.46 -20.56
CA GLY A 26 15.58 -4.44 -22.03
C GLY A 26 14.30 -4.90 -22.75
N ILE A 27 13.70 -6.01 -22.31
CA ILE A 27 12.43 -6.50 -22.85
C ILE A 27 11.31 -5.47 -22.68
N THR A 28 11.27 -4.78 -21.55
CA THR A 28 10.27 -3.73 -21.27
C THR A 28 10.47 -2.51 -22.15
N GLU A 29 11.71 -2.10 -22.37
CA GLU A 29 12.07 -1.00 -23.27
C GLU A 29 11.72 -1.31 -24.73
N ASP A 30 12.04 -2.51 -25.20
CA ASP A 30 11.71 -2.97 -26.55
C ASP A 30 10.19 -3.05 -26.76
N TYR A 31 9.47 -3.62 -25.79
CA TYR A 31 8.00 -3.68 -25.83
C TYR A 31 7.38 -2.29 -25.88
N PHE A 32 7.87 -1.35 -25.08
CA PHE A 32 7.40 0.03 -25.10
C PHE A 32 7.69 0.68 -26.47
N GLN A 33 8.86 0.43 -27.04
CA GLN A 33 9.21 0.96 -28.36
C GLN A 33 8.30 0.43 -29.47
N ASP A 34 7.86 -0.84 -29.39
CA ASP A 34 6.87 -1.40 -30.30
C ASP A 34 5.52 -0.67 -30.21
N LEU A 35 5.05 -0.35 -29.00
CA LEU A 35 3.84 0.47 -28.80
C LEU A 35 3.99 1.88 -29.38
N VAL A 36 5.16 2.49 -29.20
CA VAL A 36 5.46 3.81 -29.78
C VAL A 36 5.40 3.75 -31.31
N ASN A 37 6.00 2.73 -31.91
CA ASN A 37 5.97 2.51 -33.36
C ASN A 37 4.54 2.30 -33.87
N GLN A 38 3.71 1.57 -33.13
CA GLN A 38 2.30 1.32 -33.46
C GLN A 38 1.44 2.58 -33.35
N SER A 39 1.66 3.40 -32.32
CA SER A 39 0.87 4.61 -32.05
C SER A 39 1.13 5.76 -33.02
N GLN A 40 2.30 5.77 -33.67
CA GLN A 40 2.74 6.84 -34.59
C GLN A 40 2.68 8.26 -33.99
N VAL A 41 2.84 8.39 -32.66
CA VAL A 41 2.84 9.70 -31.99
C VAL A 41 4.04 10.56 -32.41
N ASP A 42 3.82 11.86 -32.58
CA ASP A 42 4.89 12.82 -32.89
C ASP A 42 5.62 13.23 -31.61
N ILE A 43 6.72 12.53 -31.32
CA ILE A 43 7.56 12.76 -30.13
C ILE A 43 8.18 14.15 -30.14
N ASN A 44 8.57 14.68 -31.31
CA ASN A 44 9.19 16.01 -31.41
C ASN A 44 8.18 17.10 -31.10
N LYS A 45 6.96 16.98 -31.64
CA LYS A 45 5.88 17.93 -31.33
C LYS A 45 5.48 17.86 -29.85
N ASN A 46 5.44 16.67 -29.25
CA ASN A 46 5.20 16.55 -27.82
C ASN A 46 6.32 17.25 -27.01
N LYS A 47 7.58 17.07 -27.40
CA LYS A 47 8.72 17.75 -26.77
C LYS A 47 8.60 19.27 -26.83
N ASP A 48 8.26 19.84 -27.99
CA ASP A 48 8.04 21.28 -28.14
C ASP A 48 6.90 21.79 -27.21
N LEU A 49 5.83 21.00 -27.06
CA LEU A 49 4.73 21.30 -26.15
C LEU A 49 5.19 21.26 -24.67
N ILE A 50 6.01 20.28 -24.29
CA ILE A 50 6.55 20.17 -22.94
C ILE A 50 7.52 21.31 -22.62
N ASP A 51 8.33 21.75 -23.58
CA ASP A 51 9.19 22.93 -23.42
C ASP A 51 8.34 24.19 -23.22
N LYS A 52 7.25 24.35 -23.98
CA LYS A 52 6.28 25.44 -23.78
C LYS A 52 5.62 25.35 -22.40
N TYR A 53 5.19 24.16 -21.98
CA TYR A 53 4.60 23.93 -20.65
C TYR A 53 5.57 24.34 -19.54
N THR A 54 6.84 23.93 -19.64
CA THR A 54 7.88 24.20 -18.64
C THR A 54 8.11 25.71 -18.51
N ASN A 55 8.25 26.42 -19.63
CA ASN A 55 8.41 27.87 -19.64
C ASN A 55 7.22 28.61 -18.99
N VAL A 56 5.98 28.20 -19.28
CA VAL A 56 4.78 28.79 -18.68
C VAL A 56 4.71 28.47 -17.18
N SER A 57 5.06 27.25 -16.78
CA SER A 57 5.08 26.79 -15.39
C SER A 57 6.11 27.56 -14.56
N GLU A 58 7.32 27.80 -15.09
CA GLU A 58 8.33 28.62 -14.44
C GLU A 58 7.88 30.07 -14.25
N ASN A 59 7.30 30.68 -15.29
CA ASN A 59 6.73 32.04 -15.19
C ASN A 59 5.60 32.11 -14.14
N ARG A 60 4.77 31.06 -14.06
CA ARG A 60 3.73 30.92 -13.05
C ARG A 60 4.32 30.81 -11.66
N ASN A 61 5.35 30.00 -11.45
CA ASN A 61 6.03 29.85 -10.16
C ASN A 61 6.71 31.15 -9.72
N GLN A 62 7.40 31.84 -10.63
CA GLN A 62 7.99 33.15 -10.36
C GLN A 62 6.92 34.20 -10.00
N SER A 63 5.81 34.25 -10.75
CA SER A 63 4.69 35.13 -10.48
C SER A 63 4.02 34.82 -9.13
N ASN A 64 3.86 33.54 -8.79
CA ASN A 64 3.30 33.10 -7.51
C ASN A 64 4.20 33.45 -6.33
N SER A 65 5.52 33.30 -6.48
CA SER A 65 6.48 33.74 -5.45
C SER A 65 6.37 35.24 -5.18
N THR A 66 6.16 36.04 -6.23
CA THR A 66 5.97 37.49 -6.13
C THR A 66 4.63 37.82 -5.47
N TYR A 67 3.55 37.13 -5.84
CA TYR A 67 2.23 37.24 -5.20
C TYR A 67 2.31 36.96 -3.69
N LYS A 68 3.00 35.89 -3.28
CA LYS A 68 3.22 35.56 -1.87
C LYS A 68 4.01 36.65 -1.13
N ARG A 69 5.05 37.22 -1.74
CA ARG A 69 5.79 38.37 -1.17
C ARG A 69 4.88 39.57 -0.92
N PHE A 70 4.02 39.95 -1.88
CA PHE A 70 3.02 41.01 -1.66
C PHE A 70 2.02 40.67 -0.56
N GLY A 71 1.69 39.38 -0.36
CA GLY A 71 0.93 38.90 0.79
C GLY A 71 1.61 39.20 2.13
N ILE A 72 2.93 39.00 2.22
CA ILE A 72 3.74 39.33 3.40
C ILE A 72 3.82 40.85 3.60
N VAL A 73 4.08 41.62 2.54
CA VAL A 73 4.12 43.10 2.60
C VAL A 73 2.79 43.64 3.12
N ARG A 74 1.65 43.07 2.70
CA ARG A 74 0.32 43.42 3.24
C ARG A 74 0.21 43.18 4.75
N ILE A 75 0.75 42.06 5.26
CA ILE A 75 0.71 41.75 6.69
C ILE A 75 1.58 42.74 7.47
N ILE A 76 2.77 43.05 6.98
CA ILE A 76 3.67 44.02 7.60
C ILE A 76 3.03 45.41 7.64
N ASP A 77 2.48 45.87 6.51
CA ASP A 77 1.79 47.16 6.40
C ASP A 77 0.62 47.26 7.39
N PHE A 78 -0.13 46.17 7.58
CA PHE A 78 -1.20 46.10 8.56
C PHE A 78 -0.70 46.14 10.01
N ILE A 79 0.38 45.41 10.34
CA ILE A 79 0.99 45.42 11.68
C ILE A 79 1.53 46.81 12.01
N VAL A 80 2.20 47.48 11.08
CA VAL A 80 2.71 48.85 11.26
C VAL A 80 1.54 49.82 11.49
N GLY A 81 0.47 49.71 10.70
CA GLY A 81 -0.74 50.51 10.88
C GLY A 81 -1.40 50.32 12.25
N ILE A 82 -1.54 49.07 12.71
CA ILE A 82 -2.08 48.76 14.04
C ILE A 82 -1.15 49.27 15.15
N GLY A 83 0.17 49.06 15.02
CA GLY A 83 1.15 49.51 16.00
C GLY A 83 1.13 51.03 16.18
N ALA A 84 1.05 51.78 15.09
CA ALA A 84 0.90 53.23 15.11
C ALA A 84 -0.41 53.67 15.79
N LEU A 85 -1.50 52.93 15.57
CA LEU A 85 -2.79 53.20 16.22
C LEU A 85 -2.73 52.95 17.74
N ILE A 86 -2.19 51.80 18.17
CA ILE A 86 -2.05 51.45 19.60
C ILE A 86 -1.16 52.46 20.32
N TYR A 87 0.01 52.78 19.72
CA TYR A 87 0.95 53.75 20.30
C TYR A 87 0.36 55.16 20.36
N GLY A 88 -0.38 55.59 19.33
CA GLY A 88 -1.09 56.85 19.32
C GLY A 88 -2.12 56.96 20.46
N VAL A 89 -2.90 55.89 20.70
CA VAL A 89 -3.87 55.82 21.82
C VAL A 89 -3.18 55.84 23.18
N TYR A 90 -2.05 55.14 23.32
CA TYR A 90 -1.25 55.16 24.55
C TYR A 90 -0.76 56.56 24.88
N GLN A 91 -0.26 57.33 23.91
CA GLN A 91 0.20 58.71 24.13
C GLN A 91 -0.93 59.67 24.51
N PHE A 92 -2.15 59.43 24.03
CA PHE A 92 -3.34 60.17 24.49
C PHE A 92 -3.69 59.94 25.96
N SER A 93 -3.21 58.84 26.54
CA SER A 93 -3.50 58.44 27.93
C SER A 93 -2.46 58.94 28.94
N GLN A 94 -1.42 59.65 28.49
CA GLN A 94 -0.34 60.15 29.35
C GLN A 94 -0.64 61.56 29.93
N PRO A 95 -0.15 61.90 31.15
CA PRO A 95 -0.43 63.19 31.81
C PRO A 95 0.11 64.42 31.08
N GLN A 96 1.18 64.25 30.29
CA GLN A 96 1.73 65.26 29.39
C GLN A 96 1.61 64.73 27.97
N MET A 97 0.73 65.34 27.18
CA MET A 97 0.49 64.92 25.80
C MET A 97 1.65 65.34 24.90
N ASP A 98 2.32 64.36 24.29
CA ASP A 98 3.26 64.62 23.19
C ASP A 98 2.49 64.72 21.86
N ILE A 99 2.03 65.94 21.56
CA ILE A 99 1.29 66.25 20.33
C ILE A 99 2.08 65.87 19.07
N LEU A 100 3.42 65.96 19.10
CA LEU A 100 4.27 65.64 17.96
C LEU A 100 4.20 64.14 17.62
N SER A 101 4.27 63.28 18.64
CA SER A 101 4.13 61.82 18.48
C SER A 101 2.77 61.41 17.91
N ILE A 102 1.68 62.08 18.31
CA ILE A 102 0.32 61.80 17.81
C ILE A 102 0.21 62.15 16.31
N VAL A 103 0.73 63.31 15.90
CA VAL A 103 0.73 63.72 14.49
C VAL A 103 1.53 62.75 13.63
N ILE A 104 2.67 62.25 14.13
CA ILE A 104 3.48 61.24 13.45
C ILE A 104 2.70 59.92 13.29
N CYS A 105 1.96 59.48 14.30
CA CYS A 105 1.14 58.26 14.21
C CYS A 105 0.03 58.37 13.15
N ILE A 106 -0.66 59.52 13.11
CA ILE A 106 -1.69 59.78 12.10
C ILE A 106 -1.07 59.78 10.69
N ALA A 107 0.09 60.40 10.51
CA ALA A 107 0.81 60.40 9.24
C ALA A 107 1.20 58.98 8.79
N ILE A 108 1.67 58.12 9.72
CA ILE A 108 2.00 56.72 9.43
C ILE A 108 0.75 55.93 9.01
N ILE A 109 -0.39 56.11 9.69
CA ILE A 109 -1.64 55.41 9.34
C ILE A 109 -2.10 55.82 7.93
N VAL A 110 -2.09 57.12 7.62
CA VAL A 110 -2.44 57.61 6.28
C VAL A 110 -1.49 57.06 5.22
N LEU A 111 -0.20 56.95 5.54
CA LEU A 111 0.80 56.38 4.64
C LEU A 111 0.59 54.87 4.42
N CYS A 112 0.28 54.09 5.45
CA CYS A 112 -0.08 52.68 5.31
C CYS A 112 -1.35 52.50 4.46
N ILE A 113 -2.40 53.28 4.72
CA ILE A 113 -3.63 53.23 3.89
C ILE A 113 -3.31 53.58 2.43
N GLY A 114 -2.49 54.60 2.19
CA GLY A 114 -2.02 54.98 0.87
C GLY A 114 -1.24 53.87 0.18
N LEU A 115 -0.26 53.27 0.86
CA LEU A 115 0.53 52.13 0.35
C LEU A 115 -0.37 50.93 0.02
N TYR A 116 -1.33 50.62 0.88
CA TYR A 116 -2.27 49.53 0.66
C TYR A 116 -3.13 49.76 -0.58
N VAL A 117 -3.79 50.93 -0.67
CA VAL A 117 -4.76 51.24 -1.72
C VAL A 117 -4.09 51.43 -3.08
N TYR A 118 -2.97 52.14 -3.13
CA TYR A 118 -2.34 52.54 -4.40
C TYR A 118 -1.25 51.58 -4.87
N TRP A 119 -0.67 50.76 -4.01
CA TRP A 119 0.46 49.92 -4.38
C TRP A 119 0.22 48.42 -4.13
N ILE A 120 -0.15 48.03 -2.91
CA ILE A 120 -0.27 46.61 -2.55
C ILE A 120 -1.49 45.97 -3.24
N ARG A 121 -2.67 46.58 -3.10
CA ARG A 121 -3.93 46.05 -3.64
C ARG A 121 -3.93 45.91 -5.18
N PRO A 122 -3.56 46.93 -5.98
CA PRO A 122 -3.60 46.81 -7.44
C PRO A 122 -2.56 45.82 -7.98
N ASN A 123 -1.34 45.81 -7.45
CA ASN A 123 -0.30 44.87 -7.88
C ASN A 123 -0.68 43.42 -7.55
N ARG A 124 -1.27 43.19 -6.38
CA ARG A 124 -1.74 41.86 -6.00
C ARG A 124 -2.88 41.37 -6.89
N LYS A 125 -3.85 42.24 -7.20
CA LYS A 125 -4.95 41.91 -8.12
C LYS A 125 -4.44 41.57 -9.52
N SER A 126 -3.53 42.39 -10.04
CA SER A 126 -2.89 42.14 -11.34
C SER A 126 -2.13 40.80 -11.38
N LEU A 127 -1.40 40.47 -10.30
CA LEU A 127 -0.71 39.18 -10.18
C LEU A 127 -1.69 38.00 -10.09
N GLU A 128 -2.83 38.17 -9.42
CA GLU A 128 -3.88 37.14 -9.33
C GLU A 128 -4.50 36.86 -10.70
N GLU A 129 -4.84 37.90 -11.46
CA GLU A 129 -5.33 37.77 -12.84
C GLU A 129 -4.30 37.11 -13.75
N LYS A 130 -3.01 37.47 -13.61
CA LYS A 130 -1.92 36.83 -14.33
C LYS A 130 -1.79 35.35 -13.98
N LEU A 131 -1.88 34.99 -12.70
CA LEU A 131 -1.83 33.59 -12.25
C LEU A 131 -3.00 32.77 -12.80
N ASN A 132 -4.22 33.31 -12.76
CA ASN A 132 -5.40 32.63 -13.31
C ASN A 132 -5.26 32.39 -14.82
N ASN A 133 -4.73 33.36 -15.56
CA ASN A 133 -4.45 33.20 -17.00
C ASN A 133 -3.38 32.13 -17.26
N LEU A 134 -2.28 32.15 -16.50
CA LEU A 134 -1.23 31.14 -16.60
C LEU A 134 -1.75 29.74 -16.25
N ASP A 135 -2.56 29.60 -15.20
CA ASP A 135 -3.16 28.33 -14.80
C ASP A 135 -4.14 27.82 -15.88
N ALA A 136 -4.94 28.70 -16.50
CA ALA A 136 -5.79 28.35 -17.64
C ALA A 136 -4.97 27.91 -18.87
N THR A 137 -3.88 28.62 -19.17
CA THR A 137 -2.94 28.28 -20.26
C THR A 137 -2.29 26.92 -20.01
N LEU A 138 -1.85 26.63 -18.78
CA LEU A 138 -1.29 25.34 -18.41
C LEU A 138 -2.32 24.21 -18.56
N SER A 139 -3.59 24.45 -18.20
CA SER A 139 -4.66 23.48 -18.42
C SER A 139 -4.85 23.18 -19.91
N GLN A 140 -4.93 24.22 -20.75
CA GLN A 140 -5.09 24.05 -22.19
C GLN A 140 -3.91 23.27 -22.82
N ILE A 141 -2.67 23.60 -22.44
CA ILE A 141 -1.48 22.88 -22.91
C ILE A 141 -1.53 21.40 -22.47
N ARG A 142 -2.02 21.14 -21.25
CA ARG A 142 -2.17 19.77 -20.75
C ARG A 142 -3.19 18.98 -21.56
N ASP A 143 -4.34 19.59 -21.86
CA ASP A 143 -5.40 18.96 -22.65
C ASP A 143 -4.90 18.67 -24.07
N GLU A 144 -4.21 19.63 -24.71
CA GLU A 144 -3.55 19.45 -26.01
C GLU A 144 -2.51 18.30 -25.96
N GLY A 145 -1.76 18.18 -24.86
CA GLY A 145 -0.78 17.12 -24.68
C GLY A 145 -1.42 15.74 -24.52
N TYR A 146 -2.55 15.65 -23.81
CA TYR A 146 -3.30 14.39 -23.72
C TYR A 146 -3.91 13.98 -25.06
N GLU A 147 -4.43 14.93 -25.85
CA GLU A 147 -4.88 14.67 -27.22
C GLU A 147 -3.73 14.14 -28.10
N MET A 148 -2.53 14.73 -28.00
CA MET A 148 -1.36 14.25 -28.74
C MET A 148 -0.94 12.83 -28.35
N MET A 149 -1.01 12.48 -27.06
CA MET A 149 -0.60 11.17 -26.55
C MET A 149 -1.72 10.12 -26.56
N GLN A 150 -2.95 10.50 -26.93
CA GLN A 150 -4.11 9.60 -26.96
C GLN A 150 -3.85 8.31 -27.76
N PRO A 151 -3.28 8.34 -28.98
CA PRO A 151 -3.04 7.12 -29.76
C PRO A 151 -2.12 6.11 -29.04
N LEU A 152 -1.14 6.58 -28.26
CA LEU A 152 -0.28 5.71 -27.46
C LEU A 152 -1.01 5.21 -26.20
N ASN A 153 -1.74 6.11 -25.52
CA ASN A 153 -2.47 5.76 -24.30
C ASN A 153 -3.55 4.70 -24.55
N GLU A 154 -4.19 4.69 -25.73
CA GLU A 154 -5.20 3.70 -26.13
C GLU A 154 -4.65 2.30 -26.38
N LEU A 155 -3.34 2.16 -26.62
CA LEU A 155 -2.71 0.86 -26.79
C LEU A 155 -2.52 0.12 -25.46
N PHE A 156 -2.42 0.85 -24.34
CA PHE A 156 -2.18 0.24 -23.03
C PHE A 156 -3.36 -0.62 -22.53
N HIS A 157 -3.06 -1.79 -21.97
CA HIS A 157 -4.04 -2.68 -21.33
C HIS A 157 -3.46 -3.35 -20.08
N SER A 158 -4.32 -3.93 -19.23
CA SER A 158 -3.94 -4.52 -17.92
C SER A 158 -3.04 -5.75 -18.01
N GLU A 159 -2.98 -6.41 -19.17
CA GLU A 159 -2.26 -7.68 -19.37
C GLU A 159 -0.80 -7.51 -19.82
N MET A 160 -0.38 -6.28 -20.11
CA MET A 160 0.98 -6.00 -20.60
C MET A 160 2.06 -6.49 -19.64
N THR A 161 1.86 -6.34 -18.33
CA THR A 161 2.81 -6.83 -17.31
C THR A 161 2.96 -8.36 -17.37
N ALA A 162 1.86 -9.09 -17.56
CA ALA A 162 1.90 -10.55 -17.68
C ALA A 162 2.62 -10.99 -18.97
N GLU A 163 2.42 -10.28 -20.08
CA GLU A 163 3.14 -10.52 -21.33
C GLU A 163 4.65 -10.30 -21.19
N LEU A 164 5.06 -9.22 -20.53
CA LEU A 164 6.47 -8.91 -20.26
C LEU A 164 7.12 -9.99 -19.40
N ILE A 165 6.46 -10.43 -18.33
CA ILE A 165 6.93 -11.51 -17.47
C ILE A 165 7.09 -12.81 -18.26
N LYS A 166 6.09 -13.17 -19.08
CA LYS A 166 6.14 -14.36 -19.93
C LYS A 166 7.30 -14.32 -20.93
N LYS A 167 7.61 -13.14 -21.48
CA LYS A 167 8.76 -12.94 -22.38
C LYS A 167 10.10 -13.06 -21.64
N ALA A 168 10.19 -12.54 -20.42
CA ALA A 168 11.44 -12.53 -19.65
C ALA A 168 11.74 -13.85 -18.94
N ILE A 169 10.72 -14.52 -18.39
CA ILE A 169 10.85 -15.76 -17.64
C ILE A 169 9.79 -16.76 -18.13
N PRO A 170 10.11 -17.59 -19.14
CA PRO A 170 9.14 -18.50 -19.74
C PRO A 170 8.74 -19.68 -18.83
N PHE A 171 9.43 -19.89 -17.70
CA PHE A 171 9.08 -20.94 -16.73
C PHE A 171 8.14 -20.45 -15.60
N ILE A 172 7.76 -19.17 -15.63
CA ILE A 172 6.67 -18.61 -14.82
C ILE A 172 5.48 -18.38 -15.73
N HIS A 173 4.38 -19.04 -15.44
CA HIS A 173 3.11 -18.86 -16.13
C HIS A 173 2.15 -18.17 -15.17
N LEU A 174 1.65 -17.00 -15.55
CA LEU A 174 0.58 -16.33 -14.82
C LEU A 174 -0.75 -16.84 -15.38
N ASP A 175 -1.64 -17.24 -14.49
CA ASP A 175 -3.01 -17.54 -14.85
C ASP A 175 -3.72 -16.22 -15.17
N SER A 176 -4.69 -16.23 -16.08
CA SER A 176 -5.56 -15.07 -16.34
C SER A 176 -6.25 -14.60 -15.05
N ASN A 177 -6.66 -15.56 -14.22
CA ASN A 177 -7.29 -15.31 -12.95
C ASN A 177 -7.05 -16.49 -12.00
N PHE A 178 -7.32 -16.29 -10.71
CA PHE A 178 -7.30 -17.40 -9.75
C PHE A 178 -8.55 -18.25 -9.93
N ASN A 179 -8.53 -19.08 -10.98
CA ASN A 179 -9.68 -19.88 -11.41
C ASN A 179 -10.00 -21.02 -10.43
N MET A 180 -11.14 -21.65 -10.65
CA MET A 180 -11.62 -22.72 -9.77
C MET A 180 -10.75 -23.98 -9.83
N GLU A 181 -10.12 -24.24 -10.98
CA GLU A 181 -9.18 -25.35 -11.16
C GLU A 181 -7.95 -25.17 -10.25
N ARG A 182 -7.25 -24.03 -10.36
CA ARG A 182 -6.09 -23.69 -9.54
C ARG A 182 -6.44 -23.65 -8.05
N TYR A 183 -7.59 -23.06 -7.71
CA TYR A 183 -8.09 -23.05 -6.33
C TYR A 183 -8.29 -24.47 -5.79
N GLU A 184 -8.99 -25.34 -6.52
CA GLU A 184 -9.22 -26.71 -6.08
C GLU A 184 -7.90 -27.49 -5.96
N GLN A 185 -6.97 -27.31 -6.89
CA GLN A 185 -5.64 -27.91 -6.81
C GLN A 185 -4.95 -27.52 -5.49
N LEU A 186 -4.85 -26.22 -5.20
CA LEU A 186 -4.21 -25.73 -3.97
C LEU A 186 -4.91 -26.23 -2.70
N VAL A 187 -6.23 -26.21 -2.67
CA VAL A 187 -6.99 -26.66 -1.50
C VAL A 187 -6.88 -28.16 -1.29
N LYS A 188 -7.20 -28.96 -2.31
CA LYS A 188 -7.37 -30.42 -2.14
C LYS A 188 -6.07 -31.19 -2.17
N ASP A 189 -5.10 -30.81 -3.00
CA ASP A 189 -3.82 -31.52 -3.09
C ASP A 189 -2.79 -30.95 -2.11
N TYR A 190 -2.72 -29.63 -1.98
CA TYR A 190 -1.68 -28.96 -1.18
C TYR A 190 -2.12 -28.61 0.25
N GLY A 191 -3.43 -28.53 0.53
CA GLY A 191 -3.95 -28.18 1.85
C GLY A 191 -4.07 -26.67 2.10
N PHE A 192 -4.25 -25.87 1.03
CA PHE A 192 -4.59 -24.46 1.15
C PHE A 192 -5.96 -24.27 1.81
N LEU A 193 -6.14 -23.15 2.51
CA LEU A 193 -7.40 -22.86 3.20
C LEU A 193 -8.50 -22.53 2.19
N GLU A 194 -9.67 -23.13 2.37
CA GLU A 194 -10.83 -22.82 1.52
C GLU A 194 -11.34 -21.40 1.74
N LYS A 195 -11.30 -20.94 2.99
CA LYS A 195 -11.71 -19.61 3.43
C LYS A 195 -10.66 -19.03 4.37
N ASP A 196 -10.41 -17.75 4.18
CA ASP A 196 -9.54 -16.96 5.05
C ASP A 196 -10.27 -16.47 6.31
N ASP A 197 -9.52 -15.96 7.27
CA ASP A 197 -10.05 -15.36 8.49
C ASP A 197 -11.04 -14.22 8.18
N VAL A 198 -12.09 -14.07 9.00
CA VAL A 198 -13.07 -12.98 8.88
C VAL A 198 -12.44 -11.60 9.08
N ASN A 199 -11.28 -11.54 9.75
CA ASN A 199 -10.47 -10.35 9.93
C ASN A 199 -9.57 -10.04 8.75
N HIS A 200 -9.58 -10.85 7.68
CA HIS A 200 -8.82 -10.63 6.46
C HIS A 200 -9.75 -10.34 5.29
N SER A 201 -9.41 -9.36 4.47
CA SER A 201 -10.11 -9.10 3.21
C SER A 201 -9.12 -8.99 2.06
N THR A 202 -9.39 -9.71 0.97
CA THR A 202 -8.58 -9.82 -0.24
C THR A 202 -8.78 -8.56 -1.08
N LEU A 203 -7.73 -7.77 -1.22
CA LEU A 203 -7.72 -6.53 -1.98
C LEU A 203 -7.31 -6.76 -3.45
N ASP A 204 -6.36 -7.67 -3.67
CA ASP A 204 -5.91 -8.05 -5.00
C ASP A 204 -5.30 -9.46 -4.98
N ILE A 205 -5.27 -10.13 -6.13
CA ILE A 205 -4.85 -11.53 -6.24
C ILE A 205 -4.25 -11.85 -7.61
N THR A 206 -3.19 -12.66 -7.65
CA THR A 206 -2.57 -13.13 -8.89
C THR A 206 -2.07 -14.54 -8.70
N SER A 207 -2.39 -15.47 -9.59
CA SER A 207 -1.98 -16.87 -9.49
C SER A 207 -1.22 -17.34 -10.72
N GLY A 208 -0.64 -18.53 -10.63
CA GLY A 208 0.10 -19.12 -11.72
C GLY A 208 0.77 -20.43 -11.35
N ASP A 209 1.69 -20.85 -12.20
CA ASP A 209 2.67 -21.88 -11.85
C ASP A 209 4.08 -21.45 -12.19
N ILE A 210 5.01 -21.91 -11.36
CA ILE A 210 6.45 -21.78 -11.57
C ILE A 210 7.05 -23.17 -11.54
N LEU A 211 7.71 -23.58 -12.61
CA LEU A 211 8.21 -24.96 -12.76
C LEU A 211 7.11 -26.01 -12.52
N ARG A 212 5.89 -25.75 -13.05
CA ARG A 212 4.66 -26.54 -12.84
C ARG A 212 4.13 -26.57 -11.40
N ASN A 213 4.73 -25.88 -10.44
CA ASN A 213 4.22 -25.81 -9.08
C ASN A 213 3.29 -24.59 -8.91
N PRO A 214 2.07 -24.79 -8.39
CA PRO A 214 1.09 -23.72 -8.28
C PRO A 214 1.50 -22.68 -7.26
N PHE A 215 1.20 -21.42 -7.54
CA PHE A 215 1.32 -20.33 -6.60
C PHE A 215 0.14 -19.37 -6.67
N VAL A 216 -0.04 -18.61 -5.59
CA VAL A 216 -0.93 -17.47 -5.55
C VAL A 216 -0.33 -16.35 -4.68
N PHE A 217 -0.22 -15.16 -5.25
CA PHE A 217 0.03 -13.93 -4.52
C PHE A 217 -1.30 -13.33 -4.07
N ILE A 218 -1.40 -13.01 -2.78
CA ILE A 218 -2.63 -12.47 -2.21
C ILE A 218 -2.29 -11.18 -1.46
N LYS A 219 -2.84 -10.05 -1.93
CA LYS A 219 -2.81 -8.77 -1.24
C LYS A 219 -4.05 -8.68 -0.35
N ARG A 220 -3.85 -8.52 0.96
CA ARG A 220 -4.93 -8.52 1.96
C ARG A 220 -4.85 -7.28 2.84
N ILE A 221 -5.99 -6.81 3.31
CA ILE A 221 -6.09 -6.00 4.53
C ILE A 221 -6.36 -6.94 5.70
N ILE A 222 -5.56 -6.81 6.75
CA ILE A 222 -5.65 -7.57 8.00
C ILE A 222 -6.14 -6.63 9.08
N HIS A 223 -7.15 -7.06 9.83
CA HIS A 223 -7.69 -6.39 11.01
C HIS A 223 -7.29 -7.14 12.29
N TRP A 224 -6.98 -6.41 13.36
CA TRP A 224 -6.89 -6.96 14.71
C TRP A 224 -7.24 -5.91 15.76
N ILE A 225 -7.58 -6.35 16.97
CA ILE A 225 -7.85 -5.45 18.11
C ILE A 225 -6.60 -5.43 19.00
N ASP A 226 -6.16 -4.22 19.36
CA ASP A 226 -5.05 -4.00 20.30
C ASP A 226 -5.28 -2.70 21.10
N ASP A 227 -4.44 -2.41 22.08
CA ASP A 227 -4.61 -1.29 23.01
C ASP A 227 -4.22 0.07 22.38
N TYR A 228 -5.20 0.94 22.19
CA TYR A 228 -4.96 2.38 22.02
C TYR A 228 -4.63 3.05 23.34
N THR A 229 -3.60 3.89 23.33
CA THR A 229 -3.25 4.77 24.44
C THR A 229 -3.87 6.13 24.23
N TYR A 230 -4.82 6.49 25.09
CA TYR A 230 -5.48 7.79 25.12
C TYR A 230 -4.82 8.68 26.16
N GLU A 231 -4.70 9.97 25.86
CA GLU A 231 -4.08 10.95 26.77
C GLU A 231 -5.09 12.01 27.19
N GLY A 232 -5.01 12.42 28.45
CA GLY A 232 -5.76 13.54 29.00
C GLY A 232 -4.84 14.47 29.76
N THR A 233 -5.21 15.75 29.81
CA THR A 233 -4.46 16.77 30.55
C THR A 233 -5.37 17.61 31.42
N ARG A 234 -4.89 17.99 32.60
CA ARG A 234 -5.57 18.92 33.50
C ARG A 234 -4.58 19.94 34.05
N GLU A 235 -4.87 21.22 33.85
CA GLU A 235 -4.12 22.28 34.51
C GLU A 235 -4.61 22.42 35.95
N VAL A 236 -3.68 22.50 36.89
CA VAL A 236 -3.95 22.70 38.32
C VAL A 236 -3.09 23.85 38.82
N VAL A 237 -3.68 24.72 39.63
CA VAL A 237 -2.96 25.81 40.29
C VAL A 237 -2.98 25.56 41.79
N TYR A 238 -1.81 25.61 42.43
CA TYR A 238 -1.67 25.47 43.86
C TYR A 238 -0.55 26.35 44.41
N THR A 239 -0.65 26.71 45.68
CA THR A 239 0.37 27.49 46.39
C THR A 239 1.37 26.54 47.05
N GLU A 240 2.67 26.78 46.86
CA GLU A 240 3.74 26.06 47.56
C GLU A 240 4.58 27.01 48.41
N GLU A 241 5.07 26.51 49.54
CA GLU A 241 6.05 27.20 50.39
C GLU A 241 7.47 26.84 49.96
N TYR A 242 8.33 27.85 49.80
CA TYR A 242 9.76 27.67 49.50
C TYR A 242 10.61 28.57 50.41
N ILE A 243 11.85 28.15 50.64
CA ILE A 243 12.84 28.92 51.41
C ILE A 243 13.68 29.73 50.43
N ASP A 244 13.73 31.05 50.62
CA ASP A 244 14.56 31.94 49.80
C ASP A 244 16.05 31.88 50.20
N SER A 245 16.91 32.54 49.41
CA SER A 245 18.36 32.58 49.66
C SER A 245 18.74 33.20 51.02
N ASP A 246 17.80 33.90 51.66
CA ASP A 246 17.97 34.58 52.93
C ASP A 246 17.40 33.76 54.11
N GLY A 247 16.91 32.54 53.85
CA GLY A 247 16.39 31.61 54.87
C GLY A 247 14.95 31.87 55.32
N ASN A 248 14.21 32.76 54.63
CA ASN A 248 12.82 33.07 54.95
C ASN A 248 11.85 32.18 54.17
N THR A 249 10.76 31.77 54.81
CA THR A 249 9.67 31.02 54.15
C THR A 249 8.81 31.99 53.35
N LYS A 250 8.63 31.73 52.05
CA LYS A 250 7.76 32.48 51.13
C LYS A 250 6.81 31.53 50.43
N THR A 251 5.68 32.06 49.96
CA THR A 251 4.73 31.32 49.13
C THR A 251 4.80 31.78 47.68
N ARG A 252 4.58 30.85 46.74
CA ARG A 252 4.36 31.14 45.33
C ARG A 252 3.22 30.30 44.79
N ASP A 253 2.47 30.84 43.83
CA ASP A 253 1.51 30.06 43.06
C ASP A 253 2.24 29.33 41.93
N VAL A 254 1.97 28.03 41.84
CA VAL A 254 2.53 27.12 40.84
C VAL A 254 1.37 26.63 39.98
N SER A 255 1.48 26.83 38.65
CA SER A 255 0.62 26.14 37.69
C SER A 255 1.34 24.89 37.19
N GLU A 256 0.69 23.74 37.30
CA GLU A 256 1.17 22.45 36.83
C GLU A 256 0.17 21.83 35.85
N THR A 257 0.65 21.27 34.74
CA THR A 257 -0.19 20.49 33.82
C THR A 257 0.00 19.01 34.09
N LEU A 258 -1.01 18.39 34.71
CA LEU A 258 -1.05 16.96 34.95
C LEU A 258 -1.41 16.23 33.66
N ARG A 259 -0.75 15.09 33.42
CA ARG A 259 -1.00 14.22 32.25
C ARG A 259 -1.38 12.84 32.73
N ALA A 260 -2.43 12.28 32.14
CA ALA A 260 -2.87 10.91 32.38
C ALA A 260 -2.92 10.12 31.07
N THR A 261 -2.68 8.82 31.16
CA THR A 261 -2.84 7.89 30.04
C THR A 261 -3.84 6.79 30.38
N LEU A 262 -4.60 6.34 29.40
CA LEU A 262 -5.58 5.27 29.53
C LEU A 262 -5.46 4.32 28.34
N LYS A 263 -5.37 3.01 28.61
CA LYS A 263 -5.40 1.99 27.57
C LYS A 263 -6.80 1.43 27.36
N ARG A 264 -7.26 1.42 26.10
CA ARG A 264 -8.56 0.86 25.69
C ARG A 264 -8.40 0.17 24.34
N PRO A 265 -9.14 -0.93 24.09
CA PRO A 265 -9.03 -1.66 22.84
C PRO A 265 -9.53 -0.82 21.66
N GLY A 266 -8.85 -0.94 20.52
CA GLY A 266 -9.23 -0.31 19.26
C GLY A 266 -8.78 -1.13 18.05
N PRO A 267 -9.40 -0.90 16.88
CA PRO A 267 -9.12 -1.66 15.67
C PRO A 267 -7.86 -1.16 14.98
N TYR A 268 -6.98 -2.07 14.62
CA TYR A 268 -5.81 -1.84 13.80
C TYR A 268 -5.98 -2.51 12.44
N TYR A 269 -5.33 -1.93 11.44
CA TYR A 269 -5.38 -2.44 10.08
C TYR A 269 -4.00 -2.36 9.45
N ALA A 270 -3.60 -3.40 8.73
CA ALA A 270 -2.39 -3.40 7.92
C ALA A 270 -2.64 -4.11 6.60
N ASN A 271 -2.02 -3.60 5.54
CA ASN A 271 -1.96 -4.34 4.29
C ASN A 271 -0.81 -5.33 4.36
N ARG A 272 -1.01 -6.53 3.82
CA ARG A 272 -0.02 -7.59 3.70
C ARG A 272 -0.10 -8.21 2.32
N ILE A 273 1.05 -8.60 1.80
CA ILE A 273 1.16 -9.40 0.59
C ILE A 273 1.85 -10.69 0.97
N SER A 274 1.24 -11.81 0.60
CA SER A 274 1.76 -13.14 0.83
C SER A 274 1.86 -13.91 -0.48
N LEU A 275 2.99 -14.54 -0.72
CA LEU A 275 3.11 -15.62 -1.70
C LEU A 275 2.73 -16.93 -1.02
N VAL A 276 1.73 -17.62 -1.55
CA VAL A 276 1.41 -19.00 -1.22
C VAL A 276 1.93 -19.89 -2.34
N TYR A 277 2.81 -20.83 -2.03
CA TYR A 277 3.47 -21.70 -2.98
C TYR A 277 3.29 -23.17 -2.59
N GLY A 278 2.63 -23.94 -3.46
CA GLY A 278 2.39 -25.37 -3.27
C GLY A 278 3.54 -26.22 -3.82
N ASN A 279 4.11 -27.10 -2.99
CA ASN A 279 5.10 -28.08 -3.43
C ASN A 279 4.97 -29.41 -2.67
N HIS A 280 5.17 -30.54 -3.36
CA HIS A 280 5.05 -31.89 -2.76
C HIS A 280 6.27 -32.29 -1.90
N ALA A 281 7.37 -31.54 -1.97
CA ALA A 281 8.56 -31.80 -1.17
C ALA A 281 8.32 -31.51 0.32
N ALA A 282 8.82 -32.41 1.17
CA ALA A 282 8.68 -32.33 2.62
C ALA A 282 7.21 -32.13 3.06
N PRO A 283 6.32 -33.09 2.76
CA PRO A 283 4.87 -32.93 2.91
C PRO A 283 4.39 -32.96 4.37
N ASN A 284 5.20 -33.40 5.33
CA ASN A 284 4.83 -33.48 6.75
C ASN A 284 5.53 -32.40 7.60
N LEU A 285 6.45 -31.66 7.00
CA LEU A 285 7.23 -30.62 7.67
C LEU A 285 6.39 -29.36 7.89
N ILE A 286 6.40 -28.90 9.14
CA ILE A 286 5.88 -27.62 9.60
C ILE A 286 7.03 -26.89 10.26
N PHE A 287 7.24 -25.62 9.91
CA PHE A 287 8.13 -24.70 10.63
C PHE A 287 7.72 -23.25 10.37
N HIS A 288 8.10 -22.36 11.28
CA HIS A 288 7.93 -20.92 11.11
C HIS A 288 9.25 -20.23 11.37
N ARG A 289 9.62 -19.31 10.47
CA ARG A 289 10.69 -18.35 10.74
C ARG A 289 10.24 -16.94 10.46
N ARG A 290 10.82 -16.03 11.22
CA ARG A 290 10.66 -14.59 11.06
C ARG A 290 12.04 -13.95 11.03
N PRO A 291 12.22 -12.87 10.24
CA PRO A 291 13.46 -12.14 10.24
C PRO A 291 13.70 -11.53 11.63
N PRO A 292 14.96 -11.25 12.00
CA PRO A 292 15.29 -10.51 13.21
C PRO A 292 14.68 -9.09 13.16
N GLU A 293 14.36 -8.50 14.32
CA GLU A 293 13.91 -7.10 14.32
C GLU A 293 14.95 -6.18 13.67
N LYS A 294 14.48 -5.21 12.88
CA LYS A 294 15.35 -4.28 12.13
C LYS A 294 16.36 -3.62 13.07
N GLY A 295 17.64 -3.70 12.68
CA GLY A 295 18.75 -3.13 13.44
C GLY A 295 19.49 -4.09 14.38
N LEU A 296 19.01 -5.33 14.58
CA LEU A 296 19.70 -6.31 15.44
C LEU A 296 21.15 -6.58 15.03
N PHE A 297 21.46 -6.52 13.73
CA PHE A 297 22.78 -6.86 13.17
C PHE A 297 23.64 -5.64 12.76
N ASN A 298 23.10 -4.40 12.88
CA ASN A 298 23.80 -3.17 12.46
C ASN A 298 24.80 -2.60 13.49
N PHE A 299 24.78 -3.06 14.74
CA PHE A 299 25.64 -2.55 15.81
C PHE A 299 26.64 -3.59 16.30
N GLY A 300 27.82 -3.73 15.65
CA GLY A 300 29.08 -4.28 16.19
C GLY A 300 29.10 -5.63 16.96
N GLY A 301 27.96 -6.29 17.14
CA GLY A 301 27.70 -7.39 18.05
C GLY A 301 26.96 -8.55 17.37
N ALA A 302 26.83 -8.49 16.05
CA ALA A 302 26.30 -9.56 15.20
C ALA A 302 26.92 -10.92 15.53
N LYS A 303 28.25 -10.98 15.69
CA LYS A 303 28.98 -12.22 16.07
C LYS A 303 28.60 -12.73 17.46
N ILE A 304 28.40 -11.83 18.44
CA ILE A 304 28.02 -12.20 19.81
C ILE A 304 26.59 -12.74 19.83
N GLN A 305 25.67 -12.09 19.12
CA GLN A 305 24.28 -12.55 19.03
C GLN A 305 24.18 -13.89 18.30
N LEU A 306 24.92 -14.08 17.20
CA LEU A 306 25.01 -15.35 16.50
C LEU A 306 25.54 -16.46 17.42
N ALA A 307 26.62 -16.20 18.16
CA ALA A 307 27.16 -17.16 19.13
C ALA A 307 26.13 -17.53 20.23
N LYS A 308 25.33 -16.55 20.71
CA LYS A 308 24.23 -16.82 21.65
C LYS A 308 23.14 -17.69 21.03
N ARG A 309 22.77 -17.45 19.77
CA ARG A 309 21.79 -18.30 19.06
C ARG A 309 22.30 -19.72 18.85
N ILE A 310 23.56 -19.89 18.47
CA ILE A 310 24.22 -21.21 18.37
C ILE A 310 24.21 -21.93 19.73
N ALA A 311 24.55 -21.23 20.81
CA ALA A 311 24.49 -21.81 22.15
C ALA A 311 23.05 -22.22 22.53
N GLY A 312 22.06 -21.39 22.19
CA GLY A 312 20.64 -21.70 22.39
C GLY A 312 20.16 -22.91 21.58
N LEU A 313 20.63 -23.06 20.35
CA LEU A 313 20.38 -24.23 19.51
C LEU A 313 20.91 -25.52 20.13
N ARG A 314 22.17 -25.50 20.59
CA ARG A 314 22.80 -26.65 21.23
C ARG A 314 22.03 -27.05 22.49
N LYS A 315 21.70 -26.07 23.34
CA LYS A 315 20.87 -26.31 24.53
C LYS A 315 19.51 -26.91 24.17
N LYS A 316 18.83 -26.38 23.15
CA LYS A 316 17.55 -26.94 22.69
C LYS A 316 17.67 -28.39 22.20
N SER A 317 18.78 -28.72 21.54
CA SER A 317 19.07 -30.10 21.13
C SER A 317 19.31 -31.01 22.34
N GLU A 318 20.00 -30.53 23.37
CA GLU A 318 20.20 -31.26 24.64
C GLU A 318 18.87 -31.47 25.36
N ASP A 319 18.10 -30.39 25.57
CA ASP A 319 16.78 -30.43 26.23
C ASP A 319 15.82 -31.38 25.49
N ALA A 320 15.84 -31.39 24.15
CA ALA A 320 15.03 -32.30 23.35
C ALA A 320 15.45 -33.76 23.53
N LEU A 321 16.75 -34.07 23.57
CA LEU A 321 17.24 -35.42 23.83
C LEU A 321 16.82 -35.91 25.23
N GLU A 322 16.89 -35.05 26.24
CA GLU A 322 16.46 -35.37 27.61
C GLU A 322 14.95 -35.60 27.70
N ALA A 323 14.15 -34.81 26.98
CA ALA A 323 12.69 -34.92 26.96
C ALA A 323 12.15 -36.00 26.02
N GLY A 324 13.01 -36.75 25.32
CA GLY A 324 12.61 -37.73 24.30
C GLY A 324 12.00 -37.10 23.04
N GLY A 325 12.28 -35.82 22.79
CA GLY A 325 11.92 -35.11 21.57
C GLY A 325 12.88 -35.39 20.41
N ASN A 326 12.48 -34.94 19.21
CA ASN A 326 13.17 -35.27 17.96
C ASN A 326 13.97 -34.10 17.36
N PHE A 327 14.07 -32.95 18.04
CA PHE A 327 14.79 -31.79 17.51
C PHE A 327 16.29 -32.04 17.48
N GLN A 328 16.92 -31.76 16.34
CA GLN A 328 18.37 -31.90 16.17
C GLN A 328 18.92 -30.76 15.30
N ALA A 329 19.93 -30.04 15.81
CA ALA A 329 20.57 -28.97 15.06
C ALA A 329 21.22 -29.47 13.75
N LEU A 330 21.23 -28.66 12.70
CA LEU A 330 21.96 -28.94 11.46
C LEU A 330 23.48 -28.94 11.72
N ALA A 331 24.23 -29.63 10.85
CA ALA A 331 25.70 -29.62 10.94
C ALA A 331 26.29 -28.20 10.73
N ASN A 332 25.61 -27.39 9.91
CA ASN A 332 25.90 -25.97 9.78
C ASN A 332 25.07 -25.18 10.81
N GLU A 333 25.60 -25.06 12.02
CA GLU A 333 24.93 -24.37 13.12
C GLU A 333 24.78 -22.86 12.87
N GLU A 334 25.67 -22.25 12.08
CA GLU A 334 25.58 -20.84 11.71
C GLU A 334 24.32 -20.57 10.88
N PHE A 335 24.09 -21.37 9.83
CA PHE A 335 22.86 -21.27 9.05
C PHE A 335 21.62 -21.55 9.91
N ASP A 336 21.62 -22.64 10.70
CA ASP A 336 20.45 -23.02 11.51
C ASP A 336 20.08 -21.90 12.52
N ALA A 337 21.10 -21.23 13.09
CA ALA A 337 20.92 -20.11 14.02
C ALA A 337 20.40 -18.84 13.34
N GLN A 338 20.84 -18.57 12.11
CA GLN A 338 20.41 -17.41 11.33
C GLN A 338 18.98 -17.63 10.80
N PHE A 339 18.73 -18.77 10.16
CA PHE A 339 17.42 -19.14 9.62
C PHE A 339 16.36 -19.30 10.72
N ASN A 340 16.74 -19.76 11.90
CA ASN A 340 15.95 -19.71 13.14
C ASN A 340 14.55 -20.36 13.06
N ALA A 341 14.41 -21.44 12.28
CA ALA A 341 13.20 -22.27 12.20
C ALA A 341 13.22 -23.34 13.29
N LEU A 342 13.11 -22.92 14.54
CA LEU A 342 13.33 -23.80 15.70
C LEU A 342 12.11 -24.62 16.09
N ASP A 343 10.92 -24.24 15.67
CA ASP A 343 9.65 -24.92 15.97
C ASP A 343 9.31 -26.05 14.97
N ARG A 344 10.31 -26.48 14.19
CA ARG A 344 10.17 -27.55 13.19
C ARG A 344 9.76 -28.88 13.81
N ASN A 345 8.86 -29.61 13.12
CA ASN A 345 8.31 -30.89 13.60
C ASN A 345 8.94 -32.15 12.97
N ASN A 346 9.73 -32.02 11.89
CA ASN A 346 10.29 -33.14 11.13
C ASN A 346 11.72 -32.85 10.65
N GLU A 347 12.72 -33.33 11.39
CA GLU A 347 14.15 -33.07 11.08
C GLU A 347 14.62 -33.70 9.76
N VAL A 348 14.08 -34.85 9.40
CA VAL A 348 14.48 -35.56 8.18
C VAL A 348 14.07 -34.74 6.96
N GLU A 349 12.81 -34.33 6.91
CA GLU A 349 12.29 -33.51 5.83
C GLU A 349 12.90 -32.10 5.82
N PHE A 350 13.22 -31.52 7.00
CA PHE A 350 13.93 -30.24 7.08
C PHE A 350 15.30 -30.31 6.42
N ARG A 351 16.08 -31.37 6.69
CA ARG A 351 17.40 -31.60 6.07
C ARG A 351 17.33 -31.86 4.57
N VAL A 352 16.24 -32.47 4.09
CA VAL A 352 15.99 -32.66 2.66
C VAL A 352 15.84 -31.30 1.96
N LEU A 353 15.10 -30.36 2.52
CA LEU A 353 14.95 -29.02 1.92
C LEU A 353 16.23 -28.20 2.02
N PHE A 354 16.81 -28.12 3.22
CA PHE A 354 17.97 -27.26 3.49
C PHE A 354 19.30 -27.98 3.25
N THR A 355 19.49 -28.43 2.00
CA THR A 355 20.75 -28.99 1.51
C THR A 355 21.91 -27.99 1.62
N PRO A 356 23.19 -28.40 1.52
CA PRO A 356 24.31 -27.46 1.55
C PRO A 356 24.20 -26.31 0.54
N LEU A 357 23.66 -26.58 -0.66
CA LEU A 357 23.42 -25.55 -1.67
C LEU A 357 22.32 -24.57 -1.23
N ALA A 358 21.20 -25.07 -0.69
CA ALA A 358 20.15 -24.20 -0.16
C ALA A 358 20.66 -23.30 0.96
N GLN A 359 21.46 -23.84 1.88
CA GLN A 359 22.08 -23.07 2.96
C GLN A 359 23.01 -21.97 2.43
N SER A 360 23.78 -22.27 1.37
CA SER A 360 24.63 -21.29 0.68
C SER A 360 23.80 -20.19 0.02
N ASN A 361 22.69 -20.54 -0.63
CA ASN A 361 21.77 -19.58 -1.25
C ASN A 361 21.17 -18.64 -0.21
N TYR A 362 20.68 -19.16 0.92
CA TYR A 362 20.16 -18.32 2.00
C TYR A 362 21.23 -17.42 2.60
N LYS A 363 22.47 -17.89 2.73
CA LYS A 363 23.59 -17.05 3.16
C LYS A 363 23.84 -15.90 2.19
N ASP A 364 23.87 -16.16 0.88
CA ASP A 364 23.99 -15.10 -0.15
C ASP A 364 22.81 -14.11 -0.08
N ILE A 365 21.60 -14.59 0.18
CA ILE A 365 20.43 -13.73 0.39
C ILE A 365 20.62 -12.82 1.61
N PHE A 366 20.99 -13.38 2.76
CA PHE A 366 21.15 -12.60 3.99
C PHE A 366 22.26 -11.56 3.89
N GLU A 367 23.35 -11.87 3.18
CA GLU A 367 24.53 -11.01 3.10
C GLU A 367 24.47 -10.01 1.94
N ASN A 368 23.90 -10.40 0.79
CA ASN A 368 24.08 -9.67 -0.46
C ASN A 368 22.77 -9.32 -1.20
N SER A 369 21.60 -9.69 -0.67
CA SER A 369 20.31 -9.17 -1.17
C SER A 369 20.21 -7.66 -0.89
N PRO A 370 19.66 -6.84 -1.80
CA PRO A 370 19.39 -5.43 -1.53
C PRO A 370 18.44 -5.22 -0.33
N TYR A 371 17.65 -6.24 0.03
CA TYR A 371 16.71 -6.20 1.15
C TYR A 371 17.21 -6.96 2.40
N GLY A 372 18.29 -7.74 2.29
CA GLY A 372 18.78 -8.60 3.37
C GLY A 372 17.79 -9.71 3.78
N ASP A 373 17.75 -10.05 5.08
CA ASP A 373 16.72 -10.93 5.66
C ASP A 373 15.45 -10.14 5.96
N ASP A 374 14.56 -10.01 4.97
CA ASP A 374 13.35 -9.20 5.03
C ASP A 374 12.05 -10.04 4.96
N PHE A 375 12.14 -11.36 5.14
CA PHE A 375 11.04 -12.26 4.83
C PHE A 375 10.68 -13.24 5.94
N VAL A 376 9.38 -13.41 6.17
CA VAL A 376 8.79 -14.48 6.97
C VAL A 376 8.61 -15.68 6.05
N PHE A 377 8.85 -16.89 6.59
CA PHE A 377 8.56 -18.13 5.88
C PHE A 377 7.87 -19.10 6.84
N ASN A 378 6.60 -19.35 6.54
CA ASN A 378 5.79 -20.36 7.20
C ASN A 378 5.66 -21.56 6.25
N LYS A 379 6.19 -22.72 6.64
CA LYS A 379 5.89 -23.98 5.94
C LYS A 379 4.81 -24.71 6.72
N GLN A 380 3.74 -25.08 6.03
CA GLN A 380 2.63 -25.85 6.53
C GLN A 380 2.42 -27.04 5.61
N CYS A 381 3.08 -28.16 5.91
CA CYS A 381 3.04 -29.36 5.08
C CYS A 381 3.49 -29.02 3.64
N LYS A 382 2.61 -29.19 2.65
CA LYS A 382 2.90 -28.90 1.24
C LYS A 382 2.78 -27.41 0.85
N ILE A 383 2.26 -26.56 1.74
CA ILE A 383 2.13 -25.11 1.51
C ILE A 383 3.34 -24.38 2.10
N ASN A 384 3.87 -23.43 1.33
CA ASN A 384 4.89 -22.48 1.74
C ASN A 384 4.30 -21.08 1.62
N GLU A 385 4.21 -20.36 2.73
CA GLU A 385 3.77 -18.98 2.74
C GLU A 385 4.97 -18.06 3.01
N ILE A 386 5.22 -17.14 2.10
CA ILE A 386 6.27 -16.13 2.20
C ILE A 386 5.61 -14.76 2.32
N LEU A 387 6.06 -13.97 3.30
CA LEU A 387 5.72 -12.57 3.41
C LEU A 387 7.02 -11.78 3.41
N THR A 388 7.13 -10.77 2.56
CA THR A 388 8.35 -9.94 2.47
C THR A 388 8.04 -8.50 2.85
N ASP A 389 8.93 -7.86 3.60
CA ASP A 389 8.79 -6.45 3.97
C ASP A 389 8.88 -5.55 2.74
N ASN A 390 9.75 -5.88 1.77
CA ASN A 390 9.91 -5.11 0.54
C ASN A 390 8.67 -5.14 -0.37
N SER A 391 7.73 -6.08 -0.20
CA SER A 391 6.53 -6.18 -1.02
C SER A 391 5.32 -5.44 -0.43
N MET A 392 5.43 -4.83 0.78
CA MET A 392 4.28 -4.17 1.42
C MET A 392 3.64 -3.07 0.55
N ASP A 393 4.45 -2.35 -0.22
CA ASP A 393 4.02 -1.29 -1.13
C ASP A 393 3.86 -1.76 -2.59
N TRP A 394 3.97 -3.06 -2.86
CA TRP A 394 3.83 -3.60 -4.20
C TRP A 394 2.41 -3.33 -4.74
N ASN A 395 2.38 -2.65 -5.89
CA ASN A 395 1.16 -2.33 -6.60
C ASN A 395 0.76 -3.46 -7.55
N PHE A 396 -0.34 -4.15 -7.23
CA PHE A 396 -0.91 -5.22 -8.04
C PHE A 396 -1.78 -4.69 -9.19
N ASP A 397 -2.17 -3.42 -9.13
CA ASP A 397 -3.12 -2.83 -10.07
C ASP A 397 -2.41 -2.42 -11.37
N THR A 398 -2.31 -3.35 -12.32
CA THR A 398 -1.64 -3.22 -13.63
C THR A 398 -2.43 -2.39 -14.65
N VAL A 399 -3.44 -1.67 -14.20
CA VAL A 399 -4.35 -0.92 -15.07
C VAL A 399 -3.63 0.19 -15.88
N PRO A 400 -4.10 0.51 -17.10
CA PRO A 400 -3.43 1.46 -17.98
C PRO A 400 -3.12 2.87 -17.42
N SER A 401 -3.91 3.37 -16.46
CA SER A 401 -3.67 4.70 -15.88
C SER A 401 -2.38 4.80 -15.08
N GLN A 402 -1.72 3.68 -14.75
CA GLN A 402 -0.38 3.72 -14.16
C GLN A 402 0.62 4.40 -15.10
N TYR A 403 0.36 4.36 -16.42
CA TYR A 403 1.28 4.84 -17.44
C TYR A 403 0.87 6.19 -18.04
N TYR A 404 -0.41 6.56 -17.96
CA TYR A 404 -0.92 7.77 -18.63
C TYR A 404 -0.22 9.04 -18.15
N ASP A 405 0.16 9.86 -19.13
CA ASP A 405 0.65 11.23 -18.95
C ASP A 405 0.43 11.99 -20.27
N PHE A 406 0.69 13.30 -20.25
CA PHE A 406 0.70 14.14 -21.47
C PHE A 406 2.13 14.37 -21.98
N SER A 407 3.15 13.95 -21.23
CA SER A 407 4.56 13.96 -21.61
C SER A 407 5.02 12.57 -22.01
N PHE A 408 5.53 12.42 -23.23
CA PHE A 408 6.07 11.16 -23.74
C PHE A 408 7.14 10.55 -22.82
N GLU A 409 8.12 11.36 -22.38
CA GLU A 409 9.20 10.91 -21.50
C GLU A 409 8.66 10.40 -20.15
N LYS A 410 7.63 11.06 -19.60
CA LYS A 410 6.98 10.58 -18.37
C LYS A 410 6.21 9.30 -18.57
N ILE A 411 5.53 9.13 -19.71
CA ILE A 411 4.85 7.86 -20.04
C ILE A 411 5.88 6.73 -20.07
N LYS A 412 6.99 6.94 -20.79
CA LYS A 412 8.09 5.97 -20.90
C LYS A 412 8.66 5.61 -19.53
N GLU A 413 9.00 6.62 -18.72
CA GLU A 413 9.53 6.44 -17.37
C GLU A 413 8.54 5.66 -16.49
N LYS A 414 7.26 6.04 -16.46
CA LYS A 414 6.23 5.35 -15.68
C LYS A 414 6.08 3.89 -16.11
N PHE A 415 6.03 3.63 -17.42
CA PHE A 415 5.87 2.28 -17.96
C PHE A 415 7.03 1.36 -17.57
N ILE A 416 8.27 1.82 -17.76
CA ILE A 416 9.47 1.03 -17.43
C ILE A 416 9.56 0.83 -15.92
N ASN A 417 9.46 1.90 -15.13
CA ASN A 417 9.62 1.83 -13.67
C ASN A 417 8.56 0.95 -13.01
N PHE A 418 7.29 1.07 -13.42
CA PHE A 418 6.21 0.26 -12.88
C PHE A 418 6.45 -1.23 -13.15
N ASN A 419 6.72 -1.62 -14.41
CA ASN A 419 6.88 -3.02 -14.77
C ASN A 419 8.16 -3.62 -14.15
N CYS A 420 9.27 -2.88 -14.13
CA CYS A 420 10.50 -3.33 -13.48
C CYS A 420 10.33 -3.49 -11.96
N SER A 421 9.65 -2.54 -11.30
CA SER A 421 9.31 -2.65 -9.87
C SER A 421 8.38 -3.82 -9.60
N TYR A 422 7.36 -4.04 -10.42
CA TYR A 422 6.46 -5.19 -10.31
C TYR A 422 7.24 -6.50 -10.37
N PHE A 423 8.12 -6.64 -11.37
CA PHE A 423 8.96 -7.82 -11.55
C PHE A 423 9.93 -8.04 -10.39
N GLU A 424 10.57 -6.98 -9.90
CA GLU A 424 11.45 -7.01 -8.73
C GLU A 424 10.69 -7.55 -7.50
N HIS A 425 9.56 -6.96 -7.13
CA HIS A 425 8.77 -7.40 -5.99
C HIS A 425 8.33 -8.87 -6.12
N MET A 426 7.84 -9.26 -7.30
CA MET A 426 7.44 -10.63 -7.60
C MET A 426 8.62 -11.61 -7.42
N TYR A 427 9.77 -11.31 -8.02
CA TYR A 427 10.93 -12.19 -7.98
C TYR A 427 11.49 -12.34 -6.56
N PHE A 428 11.60 -11.24 -5.81
CA PHE A 428 12.09 -11.29 -4.43
C PHE A 428 11.12 -11.99 -3.48
N SER A 429 9.81 -11.99 -3.74
CA SER A 429 8.88 -12.85 -3.02
C SER A 429 9.06 -14.34 -3.34
N PHE A 430 9.47 -14.70 -4.56
CA PHE A 430 9.83 -16.08 -4.91
C PHE A 430 11.21 -16.51 -4.42
N LEU A 431 12.13 -15.56 -4.22
CA LEU A 431 13.53 -15.84 -3.90
C LEU A 431 13.71 -16.83 -2.73
N PRO A 432 12.94 -16.76 -1.63
CA PRO A 432 12.99 -17.75 -0.55
C PRO A 432 12.69 -19.19 -0.97
N VAL A 433 11.71 -19.41 -1.86
CA VAL A 433 11.34 -20.76 -2.31
C VAL A 433 12.28 -21.23 -3.42
N LEU A 434 12.74 -20.31 -4.28
CA LEU A 434 13.75 -20.60 -5.31
C LEU A 434 15.11 -20.96 -4.71
N ALA A 435 15.46 -20.41 -3.54
CA ALA A 435 16.68 -20.75 -2.82
C ALA A 435 16.76 -22.22 -2.39
N ILE A 436 15.65 -22.97 -2.42
CA ILE A 436 15.57 -24.40 -2.08
C ILE A 436 15.56 -25.22 -3.38
N PRO A 437 16.68 -25.85 -3.79
CA PRO A 437 16.76 -26.56 -5.07
C PRO A 437 15.79 -27.73 -5.20
N VAL A 438 15.46 -28.39 -4.08
CA VAL A 438 14.51 -29.52 -4.07
C VAL A 438 13.13 -29.12 -4.58
N TYR A 439 12.68 -27.88 -4.33
CA TYR A 439 11.41 -27.39 -4.86
C TYR A 439 11.41 -27.28 -6.39
N GLN A 440 12.57 -26.99 -6.98
CA GLN A 440 12.72 -26.92 -8.44
C GLN A 440 12.72 -28.32 -9.09
N GLN A 441 13.19 -29.34 -8.35
CA GLN A 441 13.29 -30.72 -8.83
C GLN A 441 11.98 -31.50 -8.71
N MET A 442 11.11 -31.12 -7.78
CA MET A 442 9.80 -31.73 -7.58
C MET A 442 8.72 -30.92 -8.30
N ALA A 443 8.56 -31.18 -9.60
CA ALA A 443 7.42 -30.66 -10.37
C ALA A 443 6.11 -31.30 -9.89
N SER A 444 5.02 -30.54 -9.91
CA SER A 444 3.70 -31.11 -9.66
C SER A 444 3.34 -32.15 -10.73
N THR A 445 2.67 -33.23 -10.29
CA THR A 445 1.94 -34.10 -11.21
C THR A 445 0.66 -33.39 -11.65
N ASP A 446 0.23 -33.61 -12.89
CA ASP A 446 -1.02 -33.03 -13.39
C ASP A 446 -2.18 -33.42 -12.46
N TYR A 447 -2.81 -32.42 -11.85
CA TYR A 447 -3.93 -32.63 -10.96
C TYR A 447 -5.17 -32.95 -11.78
N ILE A 448 -5.81 -34.09 -11.51
CA ILE A 448 -7.05 -34.47 -12.16
C ILE A 448 -8.20 -33.76 -11.44
N TYR A 449 -8.66 -32.67 -12.02
CA TYR A 449 -9.79 -31.89 -11.50
C TYR A 449 -11.04 -32.76 -11.41
N LYS A 450 -11.59 -32.86 -10.20
CA LYS A 450 -12.92 -33.42 -9.95
C LYS A 450 -13.82 -32.20 -9.82
N LYS A 451 -14.99 -32.13 -10.44
CA LYS A 451 -15.90 -30.97 -10.25
C LYS A 451 -16.47 -31.00 -8.83
N SER A 452 -15.64 -30.66 -7.84
CA SER A 452 -15.87 -30.91 -6.42
C SER A 452 -16.72 -29.84 -5.75
N TYR A 453 -16.93 -28.72 -6.44
CA TYR A 453 -17.62 -27.55 -5.92
C TYR A 453 -18.84 -27.20 -6.75
N ASP A 454 -19.88 -26.78 -6.03
CA ASP A 454 -21.14 -26.32 -6.59
C ASP A 454 -21.12 -24.80 -6.82
N PHE A 455 -20.00 -24.15 -7.10
CA PHE A 455 -19.94 -22.73 -7.44
C PHE A 455 -18.92 -22.49 -8.56
N LYS A 456 -19.04 -21.38 -9.28
CA LYS A 456 -18.21 -21.09 -10.46
C LYS A 456 -16.91 -20.38 -10.09
N TYR A 457 -16.95 -19.51 -9.08
CA TYR A 457 -15.85 -18.65 -8.69
C TYR A 457 -15.51 -18.87 -7.22
N ASN A 458 -14.25 -18.74 -6.80
CA ASN A 458 -13.88 -18.87 -5.38
C ASN A 458 -14.02 -17.55 -4.61
N ASP A 459 -14.09 -17.63 -3.28
CA ASP A 459 -14.29 -16.46 -2.42
C ASP A 459 -13.17 -15.42 -2.51
N TYR A 460 -11.93 -15.82 -2.80
CA TYR A 460 -10.79 -14.88 -2.90
C TYR A 460 -10.96 -13.92 -4.08
N ILE A 461 -11.35 -14.45 -5.24
CA ILE A 461 -11.51 -13.62 -6.44
C ILE A 461 -12.75 -12.74 -6.37
N THR A 462 -13.85 -13.23 -5.79
CA THR A 462 -15.06 -12.44 -5.60
C THR A 462 -14.88 -11.33 -4.57
N GLU A 463 -14.05 -11.57 -3.54
CA GLU A 463 -13.68 -10.57 -2.53
C GLU A 463 -12.75 -9.49 -3.09
N MET A 464 -11.76 -9.86 -3.91
CA MET A 464 -10.93 -8.92 -4.67
C MET A 464 -11.81 -7.99 -5.52
N LEU A 465 -12.77 -8.55 -6.25
CA LEU A 465 -13.64 -7.81 -7.13
C LEU A 465 -14.55 -6.84 -6.35
N ALA A 466 -15.12 -7.28 -5.22
CA ALA A 466 -15.89 -6.42 -4.32
C ALA A 466 -15.05 -5.26 -3.77
N ASN A 467 -13.78 -5.49 -3.45
CA ASN A 467 -12.86 -4.44 -2.98
C ASN A 467 -12.39 -3.48 -4.09
N LYS A 468 -12.44 -3.89 -5.37
CA LYS A 468 -12.19 -2.99 -6.51
C LYS A 468 -13.37 -2.05 -6.81
N MET A 469 -14.58 -2.40 -6.37
CA MET A 469 -15.75 -1.50 -6.44
C MET A 469 -15.61 -0.36 -5.43
N ASN A 470 -16.45 0.68 -5.55
CA ASN A 470 -16.46 1.77 -4.58
C ASN A 470 -16.89 1.28 -3.19
N LEU A 471 -15.94 1.30 -2.24
CA LEU A 471 -16.17 0.86 -0.86
C LEU A 471 -17.38 1.54 -0.20
N GLY A 472 -17.69 2.79 -0.58
CA GLY A 472 -18.83 3.55 -0.09
C GLY A 472 -20.19 2.88 -0.32
N LEU A 473 -20.29 1.96 -1.29
CA LEU A 473 -21.50 1.16 -1.54
C LEU A 473 -21.76 0.14 -0.42
N PHE A 474 -20.72 -0.29 0.29
CA PHE A 474 -20.77 -1.38 1.27
C PHE A 474 -20.70 -0.91 2.72
N ILE A 475 -20.34 0.35 2.98
CA ILE A 475 -20.21 0.86 4.33
C ILE A 475 -21.56 0.75 5.08
N PRO A 476 -21.58 0.16 6.29
CA PRO A 476 -22.76 0.19 7.15
C PRO A 476 -23.21 1.62 7.47
N PRO A 477 -24.52 1.93 7.45
CA PRO A 477 -25.01 3.31 7.67
C PRO A 477 -24.57 3.93 9.00
N ASP A 478 -24.42 3.10 10.04
CA ASP A 478 -24.03 3.53 11.38
C ASP A 478 -22.51 3.56 11.61
N ALA A 479 -21.71 3.18 10.60
CA ALA A 479 -20.25 3.13 10.73
C ALA A 479 -19.67 4.54 10.85
N THR A 480 -18.70 4.70 11.75
CA THR A 480 -18.01 5.98 11.92
C THR A 480 -16.95 6.15 10.85
N GLN A 481 -17.04 7.26 10.11
CA GLN A 481 -16.07 7.63 9.08
C GLN A 481 -14.87 8.36 9.71
N ARG A 482 -13.79 7.63 9.99
CA ARG A 482 -12.53 8.19 10.48
C ARG A 482 -11.33 7.35 10.03
N SER A 483 -10.14 7.94 10.04
CA SER A 483 -8.92 7.33 9.48
C SER A 483 -8.57 5.96 10.07
N ASN A 484 -8.90 5.72 11.34
CA ASN A 484 -8.60 4.48 12.06
C ASN A 484 -9.76 3.48 12.10
N VAL A 485 -10.85 3.72 11.36
CA VAL A 485 -11.96 2.76 11.20
C VAL A 485 -12.09 2.46 9.72
N LYS A 486 -11.87 1.20 9.35
CA LYS A 486 -12.00 0.72 7.97
C LYS A 486 -13.15 -0.28 7.87
N THR A 487 -13.64 -0.48 6.66
CA THR A 487 -14.65 -1.49 6.35
C THR A 487 -13.97 -2.67 5.67
N LEU A 488 -14.15 -3.87 6.22
CA LEU A 488 -13.67 -5.11 5.62
C LEU A 488 -14.82 -5.81 4.90
N LEU A 489 -14.55 -6.36 3.72
CA LEU A 489 -15.53 -7.09 2.94
C LEU A 489 -15.20 -8.58 2.94
N LYS A 490 -16.18 -9.43 3.23
CA LYS A 490 -16.12 -10.87 3.01
C LYS A 490 -17.17 -11.28 2.01
N THR A 491 -16.85 -12.27 1.19
CA THR A 491 -17.81 -12.78 0.20
C THR A 491 -18.24 -14.22 0.48
N SER A 492 -19.44 -14.56 0.02
CA SER A 492 -19.96 -15.92 0.03
C SER A 492 -20.98 -16.13 -1.08
N HIS A 493 -21.05 -17.35 -1.61
CA HIS A 493 -22.01 -17.74 -2.64
C HIS A 493 -23.47 -17.52 -2.18
N TYR A 494 -24.29 -16.90 -3.03
CA TYR A 494 -25.72 -16.69 -2.77
C TYR A 494 -26.61 -17.48 -3.75
N LYS A 495 -26.45 -17.25 -5.05
CA LYS A 495 -27.29 -17.87 -6.09
C LYS A 495 -26.54 -18.01 -7.40
N LYS A 496 -26.77 -19.13 -8.11
CA LYS A 496 -26.30 -19.29 -9.50
C LYS A 496 -27.27 -18.66 -10.49
N GLU A 497 -26.72 -18.01 -11.49
CA GLU A 497 -27.41 -17.65 -12.73
C GLU A 497 -26.75 -18.40 -13.91
N ALA A 498 -27.36 -18.34 -15.10
CA ALA A 498 -26.91 -19.12 -16.25
C ALA A 498 -25.43 -18.89 -16.57
N ASP A 499 -25.04 -17.61 -16.75
CA ASP A 499 -23.68 -17.20 -17.15
C ASP A 499 -22.95 -16.38 -16.08
N SER A 500 -23.63 -16.01 -14.98
CA SER A 500 -23.08 -15.27 -13.86
C SER A 500 -23.32 -15.98 -12.52
N GLU A 501 -22.77 -15.44 -11.44
CA GLU A 501 -23.06 -15.88 -10.08
C GLU A 501 -23.40 -14.65 -9.21
N ILE A 502 -24.39 -14.80 -8.35
CA ILE A 502 -24.75 -13.80 -7.34
C ILE A 502 -24.01 -14.12 -6.06
N ILE A 503 -23.28 -13.13 -5.57
CA ILE A 503 -22.40 -13.21 -4.41
C ILE A 503 -22.92 -12.27 -3.34
N LYS A 504 -22.98 -12.77 -2.11
CA LYS A 504 -23.26 -11.97 -0.92
C LYS A 504 -21.96 -11.33 -0.43
N VAL A 505 -22.00 -10.02 -0.21
CA VAL A 505 -20.91 -9.23 0.35
C VAL A 505 -21.28 -8.80 1.76
N ASP A 506 -20.58 -9.34 2.74
CA ASP A 506 -20.70 -8.99 4.15
C ASP A 506 -19.64 -7.95 4.51
N ALA A 507 -20.09 -6.74 4.83
CA ALA A 507 -19.23 -5.62 5.21
C ALA A 507 -19.20 -5.47 6.73
N TYR A 508 -18.00 -5.39 7.31
CA TYR A 508 -17.75 -5.27 8.75
C TYR A 508 -17.03 -3.95 9.04
N SER A 509 -17.54 -3.17 9.99
CA SER A 509 -16.96 -1.89 10.40
C SER A 509 -17.27 -1.61 11.88
N TYR A 510 -17.00 -0.40 12.36
CA TYR A 510 -17.27 0.02 13.74
C TYR A 510 -18.02 1.36 13.79
N ARG A 511 -19.02 1.43 14.69
CA ARG A 511 -19.52 2.71 15.20
C ARG A 511 -18.81 3.06 16.50
N THR A 512 -18.75 4.33 16.82
CA THR A 512 -17.84 4.79 17.87
C THR A 512 -18.57 5.60 18.92
N ILE A 513 -18.35 5.27 20.19
CA ILE A 513 -19.00 5.91 21.33
C ILE A 513 -17.92 6.62 22.16
N GLU A 514 -18.04 7.94 22.33
CA GLU A 514 -17.10 8.71 23.16
C GLU A 514 -17.42 8.52 24.64
N HIS A 515 -16.39 8.23 25.42
CA HIS A 515 -16.42 8.10 26.88
C HIS A 515 -15.38 9.02 27.51
N VAL A 516 -15.56 9.33 28.79
CA VAL A 516 -14.60 10.11 29.60
C VAL A 516 -14.37 9.38 30.90
N ASP A 517 -13.12 8.98 31.14
CA ASP A 517 -12.69 8.36 32.39
C ASP A 517 -11.81 9.34 33.17
N GLU A 518 -12.05 9.43 34.47
CA GLU A 518 -11.32 10.31 35.39
C GLU A 518 -10.14 9.53 36.00
N VAL A 519 -8.91 9.84 35.58
CA VAL A 519 -7.70 9.13 36.01
C VAL A 519 -7.00 9.90 37.13
N PRO A 520 -6.77 9.30 38.31
CA PRO A 520 -6.10 9.98 39.42
C PRO A 520 -4.61 10.20 39.13
N VAL A 521 -4.15 11.46 39.24
CA VAL A 521 -2.75 11.89 39.10
C VAL A 521 -2.38 12.79 40.26
N THR A 522 -1.24 12.52 40.90
CA THR A 522 -0.73 13.33 42.01
C THR A 522 0.11 14.50 41.48
N ALA A 523 -0.23 15.72 41.88
CA ALA A 523 0.51 16.94 41.56
C ALA A 523 1.72 17.13 42.49
N GLY A 524 2.61 18.07 42.16
CA GLY A 524 3.82 18.37 42.94
C GLY A 524 3.55 18.79 44.40
N ASN A 525 2.33 19.24 44.72
CA ASN A 525 1.89 19.52 46.09
C ASN A 525 1.43 18.29 46.90
N GLY A 526 1.53 17.09 46.33
CA GLY A 526 1.07 15.84 46.96
C GLY A 526 -0.44 15.60 46.96
N ARG A 527 -1.25 16.51 46.38
CA ARG A 527 -2.69 16.30 46.20
C ARG A 527 -2.96 15.52 44.93
N THR A 528 -3.93 14.60 45.01
CA THR A 528 -4.39 13.84 43.84
C THR A 528 -5.52 14.59 43.15
N TYR A 529 -5.40 14.78 41.85
CA TYR A 529 -6.41 15.35 40.98
C TYR A 529 -6.84 14.31 39.96
N TYR A 530 -8.10 14.34 39.56
CA TYR A 530 -8.62 13.47 38.52
C TYR A 530 -8.48 14.16 37.17
N VAL A 531 -7.75 13.54 36.27
CA VAL A 531 -7.51 14.04 34.92
C VAL A 531 -8.50 13.35 33.98
N PRO A 532 -9.39 14.10 33.29
CA PRO A 532 -10.32 13.50 32.35
C PRO A 532 -9.58 13.02 31.10
N VAL A 533 -9.72 11.74 30.79
CA VAL A 533 -9.19 11.12 29.57
C VAL A 533 -10.35 10.72 28.68
N LYS A 534 -10.48 11.39 27.53
CA LYS A 534 -11.47 11.04 26.51
C LYS A 534 -11.01 9.84 25.70
N TRP A 535 -11.88 8.85 25.53
CA TRP A 535 -11.58 7.66 24.73
C TRP A 535 -12.78 7.21 23.91
N ASN A 536 -12.55 6.35 22.93
CA ASN A 536 -13.61 5.84 22.05
C ASN A 536 -13.79 4.33 22.23
N GLU A 537 -15.02 3.90 22.49
CA GLU A 537 -15.44 2.50 22.36
C GLU A 537 -15.79 2.21 20.90
N TYR A 538 -15.35 1.05 20.40
CA TYR A 538 -15.60 0.60 19.03
C TYR A 538 -16.62 -0.55 19.06
N VAL A 539 -17.84 -0.27 18.61
CA VAL A 539 -18.93 -1.26 18.57
C VAL A 539 -19.06 -1.79 17.14
N PRO A 540 -18.91 -3.11 16.90
CA PRO A 540 -19.03 -3.69 15.57
C PRO A 540 -20.39 -3.38 14.92
N VAL A 541 -20.38 -3.07 13.62
CA VAL A 541 -21.56 -2.88 12.79
C VAL A 541 -21.36 -3.60 11.46
N THR A 542 -22.44 -4.12 10.89
CA THR A 542 -22.41 -4.91 9.66
C THR A 542 -23.43 -4.44 8.65
N LYS A 543 -23.12 -4.62 7.36
CA LYS A 543 -24.05 -4.42 6.24
C LYS A 543 -23.90 -5.55 5.25
N HIS A 544 -24.97 -5.87 4.55
CA HIS A 544 -24.96 -6.90 3.52
C HIS A 544 -25.43 -6.28 2.21
N GLU A 545 -24.74 -6.62 1.14
CA GLU A 545 -25.09 -6.25 -0.23
C GLU A 545 -24.92 -7.47 -1.14
N LEU A 546 -25.52 -7.41 -2.33
CA LEU A 546 -25.37 -8.44 -3.35
C LEU A 546 -24.62 -7.87 -4.55
N ILE A 547 -23.71 -8.66 -5.11
CA ILE A 547 -23.05 -8.37 -6.38
C ILE A 547 -23.28 -9.53 -7.35
N GLU A 548 -23.27 -9.23 -8.63
CA GLU A 548 -23.26 -10.21 -9.71
C GLU A 548 -21.86 -10.24 -10.32
N VAL A 549 -21.32 -11.43 -10.53
CA VAL A 549 -19.96 -11.64 -11.04
C VAL A 549 -19.97 -12.60 -12.22
N ALA A 550 -19.10 -12.34 -13.19
CA ALA A 550 -18.89 -13.20 -14.35
C ALA A 550 -17.45 -13.12 -14.85
N GLU A 551 -16.97 -14.23 -15.39
CA GLU A 551 -15.72 -14.26 -16.15
C GLU A 551 -15.88 -13.59 -17.52
N VAL A 552 -14.84 -12.89 -17.96
CA VAL A 552 -14.77 -12.23 -19.25
C VAL A 552 -13.94 -13.10 -20.18
N ASP A 553 -14.54 -13.48 -21.31
CA ASP A 553 -13.89 -14.34 -22.29
C ASP A 553 -12.64 -13.68 -22.92
N THR A 554 -11.61 -14.51 -23.13
CA THR A 554 -10.25 -14.12 -23.53
C THR A 554 -10.02 -14.17 -25.05
N VAL A 555 -11.04 -14.53 -25.83
CA VAL A 555 -10.91 -14.92 -27.25
C VAL A 555 -10.69 -13.76 -28.23
N ASP A 556 -10.75 -12.51 -27.78
CA ASP A 556 -10.60 -11.37 -28.70
C ASP A 556 -9.14 -11.07 -29.06
N ASP A 557 -8.86 -10.98 -30.36
CA ASP A 557 -7.60 -10.45 -30.90
C ASP A 557 -7.29 -9.04 -30.33
N ASP A 558 -6.01 -8.75 -30.05
CA ASP A 558 -5.49 -7.46 -29.58
C ASP A 558 -6.06 -6.89 -28.25
N PHE A 559 -6.61 -7.73 -27.37
CA PHE A 559 -7.12 -7.35 -26.04
C PHE A 559 -8.24 -6.29 -26.07
N LYS A 560 -9.04 -6.26 -27.14
CA LYS A 560 -10.08 -5.24 -27.35
C LYS A 560 -11.06 -5.13 -26.17
N ARG A 561 -11.68 -6.23 -25.74
CA ARG A 561 -12.60 -6.25 -24.59
C ARG A 561 -11.94 -5.75 -23.31
N VAL A 562 -10.68 -6.14 -23.07
CA VAL A 562 -9.94 -5.71 -21.89
C VAL A 562 -9.75 -4.18 -21.89
N LYS A 563 -9.41 -3.60 -23.05
CA LYS A 563 -9.30 -2.13 -23.20
C LYS A 563 -10.63 -1.44 -22.94
N GLU A 564 -11.73 -1.96 -23.48
CA GLU A 564 -13.08 -1.41 -23.30
C GLU A 564 -13.55 -1.46 -21.85
N LEU A 565 -13.27 -2.55 -21.12
CA LEU A 565 -13.61 -2.67 -19.69
C LEU A 565 -12.75 -1.74 -18.83
N ASN A 566 -11.45 -1.64 -19.12
CA ASN A 566 -10.55 -0.70 -18.47
C ASN A 566 -11.01 0.76 -18.68
N HIS A 567 -11.54 1.08 -19.87
CA HIS A 567 -12.13 2.37 -20.17
C HIS A 567 -13.44 2.59 -19.39
N TYR A 568 -14.38 1.64 -19.48
CA TYR A 568 -15.69 1.73 -18.83
C TYR A 568 -15.57 1.89 -17.31
N GLN A 569 -14.67 1.14 -16.67
CA GLN A 569 -14.41 1.22 -15.23
C GLN A 569 -14.11 2.66 -14.76
N ARG A 570 -13.51 3.48 -15.62
CA ARG A 570 -13.14 4.88 -15.34
C ARG A 570 -14.09 5.91 -15.95
N SER A 571 -15.08 5.48 -16.72
CA SER A 571 -15.99 6.38 -17.41
C SER A 571 -16.97 7.04 -16.44
N GLU A 572 -17.56 8.16 -16.86
CA GLU A 572 -18.65 8.81 -16.11
C GLU A 572 -19.88 7.88 -15.92
N ASN A 573 -20.05 6.87 -16.78
CA ASN A 573 -21.11 5.87 -16.64
C ASN A 573 -20.91 4.96 -15.42
N ASN A 574 -19.67 4.84 -14.90
CA ASN A 574 -19.34 4.11 -13.67
C ASN A 574 -18.90 5.06 -12.54
N LYS A 575 -19.35 6.33 -12.54
CA LYS A 575 -18.94 7.32 -11.53
C LYS A 575 -19.21 6.90 -10.08
N ASN A 576 -20.27 6.10 -9.86
CA ASN A 576 -20.59 5.57 -8.54
C ASN A 576 -19.70 4.39 -8.10
N GLY A 577 -18.88 3.85 -9.02
CA GLY A 577 -18.03 2.68 -8.83
C GLY A 577 -18.81 1.40 -8.54
N SER A 578 -20.02 1.28 -9.10
CA SER A 578 -20.88 0.09 -8.96
C SER A 578 -20.55 -1.05 -9.92
N PHE A 579 -19.55 -0.86 -10.77
CA PHE A 579 -18.94 -1.87 -11.62
C PHE A 579 -17.42 -1.92 -11.35
N ALA A 580 -16.84 -3.12 -11.40
CA ALA A 580 -15.41 -3.35 -11.36
C ALA A 580 -15.00 -4.45 -12.35
N TYR A 581 -13.78 -4.32 -12.87
CA TYR A 581 -13.09 -5.28 -13.71
C TYR A 581 -11.66 -5.49 -13.19
N GLY A 582 -11.21 -6.72 -13.15
CA GLY A 582 -9.82 -7.08 -12.88
C GLY A 582 -9.59 -8.57 -13.00
N HIS A 583 -8.42 -8.98 -13.49
CA HIS A 583 -8.06 -10.40 -13.69
C HIS A 583 -9.14 -11.15 -14.47
N PHE A 584 -9.56 -10.63 -15.62
CA PHE A 584 -10.62 -11.21 -16.45
C PHE A 584 -11.95 -11.50 -15.74
N MET A 585 -12.19 -10.86 -14.58
CA MET A 585 -13.45 -10.95 -13.85
C MET A 585 -14.13 -9.59 -13.89
N ALA A 586 -15.42 -9.59 -14.19
CA ALA A 586 -16.28 -8.42 -14.11
C ALA A 586 -17.32 -8.60 -13.00
N GLY A 587 -17.60 -7.52 -12.30
CA GLY A 587 -18.54 -7.51 -11.19
C GLY A 587 -19.37 -6.23 -11.19
N LYS A 588 -20.63 -6.34 -10.81
CA LYS A 588 -21.48 -5.17 -10.59
C LYS A 588 -22.37 -5.34 -9.37
N LEU A 589 -22.83 -4.22 -8.82
CA LEU A 589 -23.85 -4.24 -7.79
C LEU A 589 -25.12 -4.90 -8.34
N TYR A 590 -25.65 -5.89 -7.62
CA TYR A 590 -26.81 -6.64 -8.08
C TYR A 590 -28.06 -5.77 -8.06
N LYS A 591 -28.74 -5.70 -9.21
CA LYS A 591 -30.03 -5.05 -9.39
C LYS A 591 -30.83 -5.89 -10.38
N ASP A 592 -32.10 -6.17 -10.07
CA ASP A 592 -32.95 -7.06 -10.87
C ASP A 592 -33.24 -6.54 -12.29
N ASN A 593 -32.94 -5.27 -12.60
CA ASN A 593 -33.35 -4.59 -13.82
C ASN A 593 -32.38 -4.72 -15.01
N GLN A 594 -31.15 -5.19 -14.80
CA GLN A 594 -30.16 -5.40 -15.86
C GLN A 594 -29.17 -6.49 -15.42
N SER A 595 -28.98 -7.53 -16.22
CA SER A 595 -27.98 -8.56 -15.93
C SER A 595 -26.55 -8.07 -16.21
N LEU A 596 -25.54 -8.72 -15.63
CA LEU A 596 -24.15 -8.38 -15.91
C LEU A 596 -23.79 -8.66 -17.37
N VAL A 597 -24.33 -9.74 -17.92
CA VAL A 597 -24.13 -10.11 -19.33
C VAL A 597 -24.65 -9.02 -20.27
N ASP A 598 -25.86 -8.50 -20.02
CA ASP A 598 -26.43 -7.42 -20.84
C ASP A 598 -25.58 -6.14 -20.75
N LEU A 599 -25.06 -5.83 -19.56
CA LEU A 599 -24.17 -4.69 -19.38
C LEU A 599 -22.85 -4.87 -20.14
N LEU A 600 -22.22 -6.04 -20.06
CA LEU A 600 -21.00 -6.35 -20.80
C LEU A 600 -21.21 -6.22 -22.31
N ASN A 601 -22.30 -6.79 -22.84
CA ASN A 601 -22.66 -6.62 -24.25
C ASN A 601 -22.83 -5.15 -24.63
N THR A 602 -23.49 -4.36 -23.78
CA THR A 602 -23.63 -2.91 -24.00
C THR A 602 -22.28 -2.19 -24.05
N ILE A 603 -21.35 -2.55 -23.16
CA ILE A 603 -20.00 -1.97 -23.11
C ILE A 603 -19.22 -2.27 -24.38
N PHE A 604 -19.31 -3.52 -24.86
CA PHE A 604 -18.61 -3.98 -26.07
C PHE A 604 -19.23 -3.42 -27.35
N GLU A 605 -20.55 -3.26 -27.42
CA GLU A 605 -21.25 -2.66 -28.56
C GLU A 605 -21.01 -1.14 -28.68
N GLN A 606 -20.99 -0.42 -27.54
CA GLN A 606 -20.86 1.05 -27.54
C GLN A 606 -19.45 1.53 -27.91
N ASN A 607 -18.42 0.74 -27.62
CA ASN A 607 -17.02 1.09 -27.90
C ASN A 607 -16.43 0.33 -29.10
N GLY A 608 -17.11 -0.72 -29.58
CA GLY A 608 -16.70 -1.48 -30.75
C GLY A 608 -16.91 -0.78 -32.09
N GLY A 609 -17.49 0.42 -32.10
CA GLY A 609 -17.71 1.24 -33.30
C GLY A 609 -17.23 2.67 -33.12
N LYS A 610 -15.92 2.90 -33.30
CA LYS A 610 -15.36 4.14 -33.86
C LYS A 610 -13.93 3.93 -34.35
#